data_AF-A0A127Q5N7-F1
#
_entry.id   AF-A0A127Q5N7-F1
#
_cell.length_a   1.000
_cell.length_b   1.000
_cell.length_c   1.000
_cell.angle_alpha   90.00
_cell.angle_beta   90.00
_cell.angle_gamma   90.00
#
_symmetry.space_group_name_H-M   'P 1'
#
loop_
_entity.id
_entity.type
_entity.pdbx_description
1 polymer ?
#
loop_
_entity_poly.entity_id
_entity_poly.type
_entity_poly.pdbx_seq_one_letter_code
_entity_poly.pdbx_strand_id
1 'polypeptide(L)'
;MTTFILNSSIAVFEAEVLGSDKLVLVELLRSGCRITPSGAPAVQRLAVEYAGKLKVVQLCCDKNETLLAHYEIRNAASFLFVRNGEILAVKDATTAAQLRLLAQNWLEESFFPVMPKSQALMPRTISFIGEEEQKIRCLNRLSDAKLGSDNQPSSCIEGRKNLLTTKLGMPVTLSAVIDTLCWLLQAEGEVSASEQAHALIDAIPVGVDLGAVPSAFARWLLYDRNWGIARYYSEQLQPLLAKIKTLHDRKSSDSAADQNEWRVLSQQVLNFNAGNGPHEENQKNLADILQKITIPLAQIDSNLMARLCGGAAYLAGELDKQTWWTESEQGEMDGLYKELYETRYQKLGDSPTEKDKDRLANWEIEALDLEIAWERQKRQLHASLWERWDAWGKQQALLYARFNRAAIEYLLRQFSRAPRLHIS
;
A
#
# COMPACT_ATOMS: atom_id res chain seq x y z
N MET A 1 -10.75 1.05 -28.53
CA MET A 1 -11.83 1.89 -29.09
C MET A 1 -12.92 1.98 -28.03
N THR A 2 -13.36 3.20 -27.72
CA THR A 2 -14.46 3.44 -26.77
C THR A 2 -15.75 3.61 -27.57
N THR A 3 -16.77 2.82 -27.25
CA THR A 3 -18.09 2.89 -27.90
C THR A 3 -19.07 3.56 -26.91
N PHE A 4 -19.85 4.53 -27.37
CA PHE A 4 -20.79 5.26 -26.53
C PHE A 4 -22.23 4.86 -26.87
N ILE A 5 -23.02 4.53 -25.86
CA ILE A 5 -24.41 4.10 -26.01
C ILE A 5 -25.31 5.07 -25.23
N LEU A 6 -25.97 5.97 -25.97
CA LEU A 6 -26.78 7.05 -25.40
C LEU A 6 -28.24 6.65 -25.19
N ASN A 7 -28.81 5.92 -26.14
CA ASN A 7 -30.16 5.37 -26.08
C ASN A 7 -30.10 3.94 -26.67
N SER A 8 -30.20 2.91 -25.84
CA SER A 8 -30.13 1.52 -26.28
C SER A 8 -31.44 0.80 -26.04
N SER A 9 -31.89 0.07 -27.05
CA SER A 9 -32.79 -1.06 -26.83
C SER A 9 -32.00 -2.24 -26.26
N ILE A 10 -32.72 -3.22 -25.69
CA ILE A 10 -32.14 -4.51 -25.26
C ILE A 10 -31.30 -5.13 -26.38
N ALA A 11 -31.80 -5.10 -27.63
CA ALA A 11 -31.09 -5.62 -28.79
C ALA A 11 -29.74 -4.92 -29.07
N VAL A 12 -29.62 -3.62 -28.80
CA VAL A 12 -28.35 -2.88 -28.97
C VAL A 12 -27.36 -3.25 -27.88
N PHE A 13 -27.81 -3.39 -26.63
CA PHE A 13 -26.95 -3.83 -25.53
C PHE A 13 -26.50 -5.29 -25.73
N GLU A 14 -27.39 -6.16 -26.18
CA GLU A 14 -27.08 -7.54 -26.54
C GLU A 14 -26.02 -7.59 -27.65
N ALA A 15 -26.16 -6.81 -28.71
CA ALA A 15 -25.19 -6.81 -29.80
C ALA A 15 -23.83 -6.19 -29.41
N GLU A 16 -23.85 -5.04 -28.75
CA GLU A 16 -22.62 -4.27 -28.48
C GLU A 16 -21.87 -4.70 -27.22
N VAL A 17 -22.56 -5.23 -26.22
CA VAL A 17 -21.99 -5.59 -24.92
C VAL A 17 -21.95 -7.10 -24.75
N LEU A 18 -23.08 -7.79 -24.84
CA LEU A 18 -23.14 -9.23 -24.59
C LEU A 18 -22.52 -10.06 -25.73
N GLY A 19 -22.72 -9.64 -26.97
CA GLY A 19 -22.24 -10.28 -28.20
C GLY A 19 -20.79 -9.95 -28.57
N SER A 20 -20.08 -9.21 -27.71
CA SER A 20 -18.67 -8.87 -27.93
C SER A 20 -17.77 -10.11 -27.76
N ASP A 21 -16.85 -10.29 -28.70
CA ASP A 21 -15.78 -11.30 -28.66
C ASP A 21 -14.66 -10.95 -27.66
N LYS A 22 -14.67 -9.70 -27.17
CA LYS A 22 -13.71 -9.13 -26.21
C LYS A 22 -14.37 -8.92 -24.86
N LEU A 23 -13.55 -8.87 -23.80
CA LEU A 23 -13.99 -8.39 -22.50
C LEU A 23 -14.51 -6.95 -22.66
N VAL A 24 -15.70 -6.68 -22.14
CA VAL A 24 -16.33 -5.36 -22.18
C VAL A 24 -16.36 -4.78 -20.77
N LEU A 25 -15.80 -3.58 -20.61
CA LEU A 25 -15.99 -2.74 -19.43
C LEU A 25 -17.05 -1.68 -19.76
N VAL A 26 -18.20 -1.77 -19.08
CA VAL A 26 -19.29 -0.80 -19.17
C VAL A 26 -19.19 0.18 -18.00
N GLU A 27 -19.00 1.47 -18.31
CA GLU A 27 -19.09 2.58 -17.36
C GLU A 27 -20.54 3.10 -17.34
N LEU A 28 -21.17 3.05 -16.16
CA LEU A 28 -22.55 3.43 -15.93
C LEU A 28 -22.63 4.90 -15.52
N LEU A 29 -23.05 5.77 -16.45
CA LEU A 29 -23.10 7.22 -16.24
C LEU A 29 -24.46 7.63 -15.65
N ARG A 30 -24.45 8.34 -14.52
CA ARG A 30 -25.63 8.93 -13.87
C ARG A 30 -25.52 10.46 -13.81
N SER A 31 -26.67 11.13 -13.70
CA SER A 31 -26.80 12.60 -13.56
C SER A 31 -26.50 13.37 -14.84
N GLY A 32 -27.53 13.51 -15.68
CA GLY A 32 -27.55 14.41 -16.84
C GLY A 32 -26.82 13.89 -18.07
N CYS A 33 -26.29 12.65 -18.00
CA CYS A 33 -25.59 11.94 -19.06
C CYS A 33 -24.64 12.83 -19.87
N ARG A 34 -23.84 13.66 -19.17
CA ARG A 34 -22.82 14.49 -19.81
C ARG A 34 -21.73 13.58 -20.36
N ILE A 35 -21.85 13.28 -21.65
CA ILE A 35 -20.85 12.56 -22.42
C ILE A 35 -19.57 13.40 -22.40
N THR A 36 -18.56 12.94 -21.67
CA THR A 36 -17.21 13.45 -21.88
C THR A 36 -16.57 12.57 -22.95
N PRO A 37 -15.88 13.13 -23.95
CA PRO A 37 -15.15 12.34 -24.95
C PRO A 37 -14.09 11.39 -24.35
N SER A 38 -13.83 11.52 -23.05
CA SER A 38 -12.71 10.94 -22.32
C SER A 38 -13.11 9.93 -21.24
N GLY A 39 -14.38 9.85 -20.83
CA GLY A 39 -14.79 9.04 -19.68
C GLY A 39 -14.05 9.35 -18.38
N ALA A 40 -14.20 8.51 -17.35
CA ALA A 40 -13.34 8.60 -16.19
C ALA A 40 -11.86 8.41 -16.62
N PRO A 41 -10.91 9.27 -16.20
CA PRO A 41 -9.50 9.17 -16.61
C PRO A 41 -8.87 7.79 -16.35
N ALA A 42 -9.37 7.09 -15.32
CA ALA A 42 -9.03 5.71 -15.02
C ALA A 42 -9.41 4.74 -16.15
N VAL A 43 -10.66 4.83 -16.63
CA VAL A 43 -11.22 3.97 -17.68
C VAL A 43 -10.51 4.23 -19.01
N GLN A 44 -10.21 5.49 -19.32
CA GLN A 44 -9.51 5.84 -20.55
C GLN A 44 -8.10 5.25 -20.61
N ARG A 45 -7.37 5.30 -19.48
CA ARG A 45 -6.05 4.66 -19.38
C ARG A 45 -6.14 3.15 -19.64
N LEU A 46 -7.16 2.48 -19.11
CA LEU A 46 -7.37 1.04 -19.36
C LEU A 46 -7.74 0.75 -20.81
N ALA A 47 -8.56 1.59 -21.44
CA ALA A 47 -8.93 1.45 -22.85
C ALA A 47 -7.72 1.52 -23.79
N VAL A 48 -6.74 2.39 -23.46
CA VAL A 48 -5.48 2.51 -24.21
C VAL A 48 -4.56 1.34 -23.91
N GLU A 49 -4.39 1.00 -22.63
CA GLU A 49 -3.48 -0.05 -22.20
C GLU A 49 -3.86 -1.44 -22.71
N TYR A 50 -5.15 -1.76 -22.71
CA TYR A 50 -5.69 -3.04 -23.19
C TYR A 50 -6.28 -2.95 -24.60
N ALA A 51 -5.79 -2.02 -25.42
CA ALA A 51 -6.26 -1.84 -26.78
C ALA A 51 -6.25 -3.17 -27.56
N GLY A 52 -7.38 -3.49 -28.17
CA GLY A 52 -7.57 -4.74 -28.92
C GLY A 52 -8.04 -5.92 -28.07
N LYS A 53 -7.89 -5.88 -26.74
CA LYS A 53 -8.32 -6.93 -25.79
C LYS A 53 -9.53 -6.53 -24.94
N LEU A 54 -9.59 -5.26 -24.54
CA LEU A 54 -10.69 -4.67 -23.78
C LEU A 54 -11.50 -3.72 -24.67
N LYS A 55 -12.81 -3.91 -24.70
CA LYS A 55 -13.78 -2.94 -25.22
C LYS A 55 -14.29 -2.10 -24.05
N VAL A 56 -14.34 -0.79 -24.22
CA VAL A 56 -14.96 0.11 -23.23
C VAL A 56 -16.25 0.65 -23.81
N VAL A 57 -17.32 0.53 -23.03
CA VAL A 57 -18.65 1.03 -23.35
C VAL A 57 -19.09 2.01 -22.28
N GLN A 58 -19.68 3.12 -22.69
CA GLN A 58 -20.35 4.01 -21.75
C GLN A 58 -21.85 3.93 -21.94
N LEU A 59 -22.59 3.75 -20.85
CA LEU A 59 -24.04 3.62 -20.86
C LEU A 59 -24.68 4.68 -19.96
N CYS A 60 -25.58 5.46 -20.54
CA CYS A 60 -26.37 6.46 -19.81
C CYS A 60 -27.52 5.78 -19.04
N CYS A 61 -27.44 5.74 -17.71
CA CYS A 61 -28.44 5.05 -16.88
C CYS A 61 -29.82 5.73 -16.96
N ASP A 62 -29.86 7.07 -16.94
CA ASP A 62 -31.08 7.88 -16.94
C ASP A 62 -31.94 7.67 -18.22
N LYS A 63 -31.37 7.08 -19.28
CA LYS A 63 -32.06 6.80 -20.54
C LYS A 63 -32.30 5.30 -20.78
N ASN A 64 -31.81 4.44 -19.88
CA ASN A 64 -31.82 2.98 -20.06
C ASN A 64 -32.34 2.25 -18.80
N GLU A 65 -33.25 2.86 -18.04
CA GLU A 65 -33.77 2.31 -16.77
C GLU A 65 -34.40 0.92 -16.93
N THR A 66 -35.19 0.70 -17.99
CA THR A 66 -35.81 -0.61 -18.29
C THR A 66 -34.77 -1.68 -18.61
N LEU A 67 -33.67 -1.31 -19.28
CA LEU A 67 -32.55 -2.21 -19.57
C LEU A 67 -31.80 -2.60 -18.30
N LEU A 68 -31.53 -1.61 -17.42
CA LEU A 68 -30.87 -1.86 -16.14
C LEU A 68 -31.70 -2.78 -15.24
N ALA A 69 -33.01 -2.56 -15.19
CA ALA A 69 -33.94 -3.42 -14.47
C ALA A 69 -33.98 -4.85 -15.04
N HIS A 70 -33.92 -5.00 -16.36
CA HIS A 70 -33.91 -6.30 -17.04
C HIS A 70 -32.71 -7.17 -16.66
N TYR A 71 -31.53 -6.57 -16.46
CA TYR A 71 -30.30 -7.27 -16.03
C TYR A 71 -30.03 -7.16 -14.51
N GLU A 72 -31.03 -6.76 -13.72
CA GLU A 72 -30.93 -6.61 -12.25
C GLU A 72 -29.79 -5.69 -11.77
N ILE A 73 -29.39 -4.71 -12.59
CA ILE A 73 -28.32 -3.77 -12.27
C ILE A 73 -28.83 -2.71 -11.29
N ARG A 74 -28.28 -2.71 -10.07
CA ARG A 74 -28.73 -1.85 -8.96
C ARG A 74 -28.27 -0.39 -9.10
N ASN A 75 -29.01 0.50 -8.43
CA ASN A 75 -28.78 1.95 -8.44
C ASN A 75 -27.44 2.42 -7.81
N ALA A 76 -26.66 1.54 -7.18
CA ALA A 76 -25.33 1.89 -6.65
C ALA A 76 -24.17 1.64 -7.65
N ALA A 77 -24.40 0.79 -8.66
CA ALA A 77 -23.37 0.32 -9.60
C ALA A 77 -22.80 1.42 -10.48
N SER A 78 -21.48 1.49 -10.60
CA SER A 78 -20.76 2.46 -11.47
C SER A 78 -20.06 1.78 -12.65
N PHE A 79 -19.70 0.50 -12.52
CA PHE A 79 -18.99 -0.26 -13.55
C PHE A 79 -19.50 -1.70 -13.65
N LEU A 80 -19.44 -2.25 -14.86
CA LEU A 80 -19.86 -3.61 -15.17
C LEU A 80 -18.87 -4.26 -16.14
N PHE A 81 -18.50 -5.52 -15.87
CA PHE A 81 -17.64 -6.30 -16.76
C PHE A 81 -18.43 -7.43 -17.40
N VAL A 82 -18.29 -7.61 -18.71
CA VAL A 82 -19.00 -8.62 -19.50
C VAL A 82 -18.05 -9.38 -20.40
N ARG A 83 -18.21 -10.69 -20.48
CA ARG A 83 -17.52 -11.52 -21.48
C ARG A 83 -18.40 -12.71 -21.86
N ASN A 84 -18.39 -13.08 -23.14
CA ASN A 84 -19.11 -14.25 -23.65
C ASN A 84 -20.61 -14.26 -23.30
N GLY A 85 -21.25 -13.09 -23.32
CA GLY A 85 -22.67 -12.95 -22.99
C GLY A 85 -22.99 -12.93 -21.49
N GLU A 86 -22.01 -13.04 -20.60
CA GLU A 86 -22.21 -13.07 -19.15
C GLU A 86 -21.67 -11.82 -18.45
N ILE A 87 -22.41 -11.33 -17.45
CA ILE A 87 -21.95 -10.26 -16.55
C ILE A 87 -21.04 -10.90 -15.49
N LEU A 88 -19.74 -10.61 -15.57
CA LEU A 88 -18.70 -11.16 -14.70
C LEU A 88 -18.63 -10.44 -13.35
N ALA A 89 -18.88 -9.13 -13.33
CA ALA A 89 -18.89 -8.34 -12.12
C ALA A 89 -19.67 -7.03 -12.28
N VAL A 90 -20.25 -6.60 -11.17
CA VAL A 90 -20.86 -5.28 -10.99
C VAL A 90 -20.13 -4.61 -9.82
N LYS A 91 -19.61 -3.40 -10.03
CA LYS A 91 -18.81 -2.68 -9.04
C LYS A 91 -19.31 -1.25 -8.86
N ASP A 92 -19.42 -0.85 -7.60
CA ASP A 92 -19.66 0.54 -7.20
C ASP A 92 -18.31 1.29 -7.16
N ALA A 93 -18.33 2.59 -6.87
CA ALA A 93 -17.17 3.50 -6.84
C ALA A 93 -15.83 2.81 -6.48
N THR A 94 -15.04 2.48 -7.52
CA THR A 94 -13.81 1.68 -7.42
C THR A 94 -12.63 2.44 -8.03
N THR A 95 -11.42 2.16 -7.56
CA THR A 95 -10.20 2.87 -8.01
C THR A 95 -9.72 2.38 -9.37
N ALA A 96 -8.90 3.19 -10.06
CA ALA A 96 -8.28 2.82 -11.33
C ALA A 96 -7.46 1.52 -11.23
N ALA A 97 -6.75 1.32 -10.11
CA ALA A 97 -5.94 0.13 -9.86
C ALA A 97 -6.80 -1.13 -9.71
N GLN A 98 -7.96 -1.01 -9.06
CA GLN A 98 -8.91 -2.11 -8.91
C GLN A 98 -9.55 -2.48 -10.26
N LEU A 99 -10.00 -1.49 -11.05
CA LEU A 99 -10.50 -1.73 -12.41
C LEU A 99 -9.44 -2.40 -13.30
N ARG A 100 -8.19 -1.98 -13.18
CA ARG A 100 -7.05 -2.59 -13.89
C ARG A 100 -6.89 -4.05 -13.53
N LEU A 101 -6.81 -4.37 -12.25
CA LEU A 101 -6.60 -5.73 -11.78
C LEU A 101 -7.76 -6.66 -12.17
N LEU A 102 -8.99 -6.17 -12.09
CA LEU A 102 -10.17 -6.89 -12.53
C LEU A 102 -10.14 -7.17 -14.04
N ALA A 103 -9.84 -6.15 -14.86
CA ALA A 103 -9.67 -6.31 -16.30
C ALA A 103 -8.56 -7.32 -16.64
N GLN A 104 -7.41 -7.23 -15.99
CA GLN A 104 -6.30 -8.18 -16.14
C GLN A 104 -6.73 -9.61 -15.83
N ASN A 105 -7.35 -9.83 -14.67
CA ASN A 105 -7.77 -11.16 -14.22
C ASN A 105 -8.74 -11.86 -15.19
N TRP A 106 -9.58 -11.12 -15.90
CA TRP A 106 -10.47 -11.70 -16.90
C TRP A 106 -9.90 -11.71 -18.31
N LEU A 107 -8.92 -10.88 -18.65
CA LEU A 107 -8.25 -10.91 -19.96
C LEU A 107 -7.19 -12.01 -20.03
N GLU A 108 -6.57 -12.30 -18.91
CA GLU A 108 -5.55 -13.32 -18.78
C GLU A 108 -6.13 -14.43 -17.91
N GLU A 109 -6.60 -15.51 -18.51
CA GLU A 109 -6.86 -16.78 -17.79
C GLU A 109 -5.59 -17.33 -17.10
N SER A 110 -4.46 -16.63 -17.20
CA SER A 110 -3.13 -17.06 -16.79
C SER A 110 -2.34 -16.02 -15.99
N PHE A 111 -2.97 -14.98 -15.43
CA PHE A 111 -2.28 -14.00 -14.58
C PHE A 111 -2.65 -14.10 -13.10
N PHE A 112 -2.51 -15.30 -12.55
CA PHE A 112 -1.65 -15.35 -11.38
C PHE A 112 -0.26 -15.02 -11.88
N PRO A 113 0.65 -14.38 -11.11
CA PRO A 113 2.05 -14.49 -11.49
C PRO A 113 2.26 -15.97 -11.78
N VAL A 114 2.57 -16.32 -13.04
CA VAL A 114 3.10 -17.66 -13.34
C VAL A 114 4.17 -17.75 -12.29
N MET A 115 3.98 -18.61 -11.27
CA MET A 115 5.00 -18.74 -10.24
C MET A 115 6.24 -19.00 -11.06
N PRO A 116 7.24 -18.10 -11.01
CA PRO A 116 8.36 -18.21 -11.92
C PRO A 116 8.85 -19.62 -11.70
N LYS A 117 8.76 -20.47 -12.75
CA LYS A 117 9.21 -21.85 -12.66
C LYS A 117 10.56 -21.75 -11.98
N SER A 118 10.70 -22.42 -10.83
CA SER A 118 11.95 -22.49 -10.11
C SER A 118 13.11 -22.52 -11.11
N GLN A 119 14.05 -21.58 -10.98
CA GLN A 119 15.27 -21.35 -11.78
C GLN A 119 15.25 -20.15 -12.74
N ALA A 120 15.15 -18.94 -12.20
CA ALA A 120 16.29 -18.02 -12.37
C ALA A 120 17.10 -18.13 -11.07
N LEU A 121 18.41 -18.36 -11.16
CA LEU A 121 19.29 -18.39 -10.00
C LEU A 121 19.23 -17.00 -9.35
N MET A 122 18.32 -16.81 -8.38
CA MET A 122 18.29 -15.59 -7.57
C MET A 122 19.71 -15.45 -6.99
N PRO A 123 20.38 -14.30 -7.14
CA PRO A 123 21.71 -14.12 -6.59
C PRO A 123 21.62 -14.44 -5.10
N ARG A 124 22.48 -15.35 -4.63
CA ARG A 124 22.42 -15.80 -3.24
C ARG A 124 22.52 -14.58 -2.33
N THR A 125 21.62 -14.50 -1.38
CA THR A 125 21.55 -13.41 -0.40
C THR A 125 22.56 -13.62 0.73
N ILE A 126 23.82 -13.81 0.34
CA ILE A 126 24.93 -13.94 1.28
C ILE A 126 25.33 -12.54 1.74
N SER A 127 25.04 -12.25 3.00
CA SER A 127 25.39 -10.98 3.65
C SER A 127 26.86 -10.58 3.44
N PHE A 128 27.02 -9.32 3.04
CA PHE A 128 28.28 -8.67 2.69
C PHE A 128 29.11 -9.46 1.69
N ILE A 129 28.46 -10.22 0.79
CA ILE A 129 29.09 -11.14 -0.17
C ILE A 129 30.07 -12.15 0.44
N GLY A 130 30.06 -12.32 1.77
CA GLY A 130 31.03 -13.12 2.51
C GLY A 130 32.33 -12.42 2.89
N GLU A 131 32.46 -11.11 2.65
CA GLU A 131 33.69 -10.33 2.86
C GLU A 131 33.55 -9.31 4.01
N GLU A 132 34.45 -9.40 5.00
CA GLU A 132 34.45 -8.49 6.16
C GLU A 132 34.76 -7.03 5.76
N GLU A 133 35.64 -6.82 4.78
CA GLU A 133 35.94 -5.48 4.26
C GLU A 133 34.70 -4.80 3.69
N GLN A 134 33.79 -5.56 3.08
CA GLN A 134 32.57 -5.02 2.51
C GLN A 134 31.63 -4.52 3.62
N LYS A 135 31.55 -5.25 4.75
CA LYS A 135 30.83 -4.80 5.94
C LYS A 135 31.41 -3.51 6.52
N ILE A 136 32.73 -3.46 6.70
CA ILE A 136 33.42 -2.27 7.22
C ILE A 136 33.16 -1.05 6.31
N ARG A 137 33.23 -1.21 4.99
CA ARG A 137 32.92 -0.14 4.03
C ARG A 137 31.49 0.37 4.19
N CYS A 138 30.51 -0.51 4.37
CA CYS A 138 29.12 -0.14 4.59
C CYS A 138 28.95 0.70 5.87
N LEU A 139 29.54 0.25 6.97
CA LEU A 139 29.45 0.93 8.26
C LEU A 139 30.10 2.31 8.24
N ASN A 140 31.29 2.44 7.62
CA ASN A 140 31.97 3.72 7.47
C ASN A 140 31.12 4.71 6.65
N ARG A 141 30.55 4.27 5.52
CA ARG A 141 29.70 5.13 4.68
C ARG A 141 28.44 5.59 5.40
N LEU A 142 27.86 4.74 6.23
CA LEU A 142 26.69 5.08 7.03
C LEU A 142 27.05 6.06 8.16
N SER A 143 28.21 5.87 8.79
CA SER A 143 28.73 6.78 9.83
C SER A 143 29.01 8.18 9.29
N ASP A 144 29.54 8.27 8.07
CA ASP A 144 29.86 9.54 7.40
C ASP A 144 28.63 10.23 6.77
N ALA A 145 27.50 9.52 6.70
CA ALA A 145 26.32 10.03 6.02
C ALA A 145 25.54 11.03 6.88
N LYS A 146 25.19 12.17 6.29
CA LYS A 146 24.11 13.01 6.79
C LYS A 146 22.81 12.52 6.20
N LEU A 147 21.94 11.95 7.02
CA LEU A 147 20.60 11.58 6.60
C LEU A 147 19.83 12.87 6.22
N GLY A 148 19.13 12.83 5.08
CA GLY A 148 18.20 13.90 4.70
C GLY A 148 16.89 13.79 5.48
N SER A 149 15.98 14.74 5.26
CA SER A 149 14.64 14.79 5.88
C SER A 149 13.85 13.48 5.82
N ASP A 150 14.07 12.70 4.76
CA ASP A 150 13.35 11.44 4.51
C ASP A 150 13.90 10.25 5.31
N ASN A 151 15.03 10.41 6.01
CA ASN A 151 15.68 9.40 6.85
C ASN A 151 15.79 8.01 6.20
N GLN A 152 16.45 7.94 5.04
CA GLN A 152 16.63 6.71 4.24
C GLN A 152 18.09 6.20 4.29
N PRO A 153 18.53 5.62 5.42
CA PRO A 153 19.89 5.10 5.58
C PRO A 153 20.28 4.05 4.53
N SER A 154 19.32 3.31 3.97
CA SER A 154 19.61 2.34 2.92
C SER A 154 20.22 2.96 1.67
N SER A 155 19.91 4.24 1.39
CA SER A 155 20.48 4.99 0.27
C SER A 155 21.93 5.40 0.53
N CYS A 156 22.32 5.55 1.80
CA CYS A 156 23.65 5.98 2.23
C CYS A 156 24.69 4.86 2.19
N ILE A 157 24.26 3.62 2.50
CA ILE A 157 25.12 2.44 2.49
C ILE A 157 25.81 2.28 1.12
N GLU A 158 25.13 2.68 0.03
CA GLU A 158 25.62 2.45 -1.34
C GLU A 158 25.68 3.68 -2.25
N GLY A 159 25.03 4.79 -1.88
CA GLY A 159 24.93 6.02 -2.68
C GLY A 159 23.82 6.02 -3.74
N ARG A 160 23.07 4.92 -3.90
CA ARG A 160 21.84 4.79 -4.70
C ARG A 160 20.94 3.68 -4.16
N LYS A 161 19.62 3.86 -4.26
CA LYS A 161 18.61 2.80 -4.00
C LYS A 161 18.81 1.66 -5.02
N ASN A 162 18.70 0.40 -4.59
CA ASN A 162 18.65 -0.83 -5.41
C ASN A 162 19.96 -1.56 -5.76
N LEU A 163 21.10 -1.25 -5.12
CA LEU A 163 22.34 -2.03 -5.29
C LEU A 163 22.65 -2.98 -4.12
N LEU A 164 21.85 -2.93 -3.06
CA LEU A 164 22.01 -3.72 -1.83
C LEU A 164 22.16 -5.24 -2.12
N THR A 165 21.31 -5.79 -3.00
CA THR A 165 21.37 -7.21 -3.37
C THR A 165 22.62 -7.54 -4.19
N THR A 166 23.02 -6.67 -5.12
CA THR A 166 24.09 -6.96 -6.06
C THR A 166 25.48 -6.71 -5.50
N LYS A 167 25.63 -5.79 -4.54
CA LYS A 167 26.92 -5.45 -3.93
C LYS A 167 27.12 -6.01 -2.54
N LEU A 168 26.05 -6.20 -1.77
CA LEU A 168 26.12 -6.67 -0.37
C LEU A 168 25.50 -8.04 -0.18
N GLY A 169 24.92 -8.64 -1.23
CA GLY A 169 24.17 -9.88 -1.10
C GLY A 169 23.04 -9.79 -0.07
N MET A 170 22.50 -8.60 0.18
CA MET A 170 21.39 -8.41 1.12
C MET A 170 20.06 -8.29 0.37
N PRO A 171 18.96 -8.92 0.83
CA PRO A 171 17.66 -8.75 0.21
C PRO A 171 17.25 -7.27 0.12
N VAL A 172 16.83 -6.80 -1.05
CA VAL A 172 16.34 -5.43 -1.24
C VAL A 172 15.16 -5.09 -0.32
N THR A 173 14.36 -6.08 0.09
CA THR A 173 13.29 -5.89 1.07
C THR A 173 13.80 -5.43 2.44
N LEU A 174 15.03 -5.77 2.82
CA LEU A 174 15.62 -5.25 4.06
C LEU A 174 15.90 -3.74 3.98
N SER A 175 16.12 -3.16 2.80
CA SER A 175 16.30 -1.70 2.68
C SER A 175 15.04 -0.96 3.13
N ALA A 176 13.88 -1.44 2.68
CA ALA A 176 12.58 -0.91 3.07
C ALA A 176 12.33 -1.04 4.58
N VAL A 177 12.72 -2.16 5.19
CA VAL A 177 12.59 -2.38 6.64
C VAL A 177 13.48 -1.41 7.42
N ILE A 178 14.75 -1.29 7.05
CA ILE A 178 15.71 -0.39 7.71
C ILE A 178 15.20 1.05 7.62
N ASP A 179 14.84 1.52 6.42
CA ASP A 179 14.36 2.88 6.22
C ASP A 179 13.08 3.15 7.02
N THR A 180 12.11 2.23 6.98
CA THR A 180 10.83 2.40 7.70
C THR A 180 11.04 2.43 9.22
N LEU A 181 11.88 1.54 9.77
CA LEU A 181 12.17 1.54 11.21
C LEU A 181 12.93 2.79 11.63
N CYS A 182 13.85 3.30 10.80
CA CYS A 182 14.58 4.53 11.13
C CYS A 182 13.64 5.75 11.08
N TRP A 183 12.75 5.81 10.10
CA TRP A 183 11.71 6.83 10.01
C TRP A 183 10.76 6.80 11.22
N LEU A 184 10.32 5.63 11.66
CA LEU A 184 9.43 5.48 12.83
C LEU A 184 10.04 6.00 14.15
N LEU A 185 11.37 6.11 14.24
CA LEU A 185 12.07 6.66 15.42
C LEU A 185 12.39 8.14 15.33
N GLN A 186 11.96 8.84 14.26
CA GLN A 186 12.25 10.26 14.07
C GLN A 186 11.79 11.14 15.24
N ALA A 187 10.81 10.70 16.03
CA ALA A 187 10.36 11.39 17.25
C ALA A 187 11.44 11.48 18.36
N GLU A 188 12.48 10.65 18.32
CA GLU A 188 13.64 10.71 19.25
C GLU A 188 14.84 11.49 18.66
N GLY A 189 14.72 12.03 17.44
CA GLY A 189 15.75 12.81 16.74
C GLY A 189 16.53 12.04 15.66
N GLU A 190 17.13 12.78 14.71
CA GLU A 190 17.84 12.21 13.53
C GLU A 190 19.07 11.35 13.90
N VAL A 191 19.73 11.66 15.02
CA VAL A 191 20.92 10.92 15.50
C VAL A 191 20.54 9.48 15.86
N SER A 192 19.40 9.27 16.52
CA SER A 192 18.89 7.95 16.91
C SER A 192 18.63 7.05 15.69
N ALA A 193 18.08 7.62 14.61
CA ALA A 193 17.80 6.89 13.37
C ALA A 193 19.08 6.39 12.68
N SER A 194 20.12 7.22 12.60
CA SER A 194 21.41 6.83 12.01
C SER A 194 22.13 5.77 12.86
N GLU A 195 22.19 5.99 14.18
CA GLU A 195 22.79 5.03 15.13
C GLU A 195 22.10 3.67 15.08
N GLN A 196 20.77 3.67 15.00
CA GLN A 196 20.00 2.44 14.85
C GLN A 196 20.31 1.72 13.53
N ALA A 197 20.32 2.44 12.40
CA ALA A 197 20.66 1.85 11.12
C ALA A 197 22.06 1.22 11.18
N HIS A 198 23.02 1.93 11.77
CA HIS A 198 24.37 1.43 11.97
C HIS A 198 24.38 0.16 12.82
N ALA A 199 23.71 0.17 13.99
CA ALA A 199 23.63 -0.99 14.87
C ALA A 199 22.97 -2.20 14.20
N LEU A 200 21.93 -1.98 13.39
CA LEU A 200 21.22 -3.05 12.71
C LEU A 200 22.07 -3.69 11.60
N ILE A 201 22.82 -2.88 10.83
CA ILE A 201 23.76 -3.38 9.82
C ILE A 201 24.95 -4.09 10.49
N ASP A 202 25.49 -3.53 11.56
CA ASP A 202 26.62 -4.13 12.28
C ASP A 202 26.23 -5.47 12.93
N ALA A 203 24.98 -5.64 13.33
CA ALA A 203 24.52 -6.90 13.89
C ALA A 203 24.38 -8.05 12.87
N ILE A 204 24.43 -7.77 11.56
CA ILE A 204 24.37 -8.81 10.54
C ILE A 204 25.74 -9.53 10.50
N PRO A 205 25.78 -10.85 10.74
CA PRO A 205 27.03 -11.60 10.59
C PRO A 205 27.45 -11.63 9.12
N VAL A 206 28.75 -11.64 8.84
CA VAL A 206 29.25 -11.81 7.46
C VAL A 206 29.05 -13.26 6.99
N GLY A 207 28.64 -13.43 5.74
CA GLY A 207 28.56 -14.75 5.09
C GLY A 207 27.33 -15.60 5.44
N VAL A 208 26.34 -15.05 6.14
CA VAL A 208 25.06 -15.75 6.39
C VAL A 208 24.08 -15.54 5.24
N ASP A 209 23.24 -16.55 5.00
CA ASP A 209 22.13 -16.49 4.04
C ASP A 209 20.92 -15.78 4.64
N LEU A 210 20.65 -14.58 4.14
CA LEU A 210 19.52 -13.75 4.57
C LEU A 210 18.22 -14.05 3.82
N GLY A 211 18.18 -15.03 2.92
CA GLY A 211 17.06 -15.23 2.00
C GLY A 211 15.73 -15.52 2.68
N ALA A 212 15.76 -16.16 3.85
CA ALA A 212 14.56 -16.47 4.64
C ALA A 212 14.12 -15.31 5.55
N VAL A 213 15.00 -14.33 5.83
CA VAL A 213 14.74 -13.27 6.82
C VAL A 213 13.54 -12.39 6.43
N PRO A 214 13.39 -11.91 5.18
CA PRO A 214 12.24 -11.10 4.79
C PRO A 214 10.90 -11.83 4.98
N SER A 215 10.81 -13.10 4.57
CA SER A 215 9.59 -13.89 4.73
C SER A 215 9.24 -14.10 6.20
N ALA A 216 10.24 -14.36 7.05
CA ALA A 216 10.05 -14.48 8.49
C ALA A 216 9.55 -13.16 9.09
N PHE A 217 10.13 -12.03 8.68
CA PHE A 217 9.72 -10.71 9.17
C PHE A 217 8.32 -10.31 8.69
N ALA A 218 7.97 -10.52 7.42
CA ALA A 218 6.62 -10.31 6.92
C ALA A 218 5.60 -11.14 7.70
N ARG A 219 5.93 -12.42 7.98
CA ARG A 219 5.09 -13.28 8.81
C ARG A 219 4.87 -12.70 10.21
N TRP A 220 5.92 -12.17 10.83
CA TRP A 220 5.85 -11.51 12.13
C TRP A 220 4.95 -10.26 12.08
N LEU A 221 5.16 -9.38 11.10
CA LEU A 221 4.32 -8.20 10.88
C LEU A 221 2.84 -8.53 10.68
N LEU A 222 2.54 -9.69 10.08
CA LEU A 222 1.16 -10.12 9.86
C LEU A 222 0.55 -10.79 11.08
N TYR A 223 1.28 -11.67 11.76
CA TYR A 223 0.69 -12.65 12.67
C TYR A 223 1.23 -12.64 14.10
N ASP A 224 2.14 -11.73 14.43
CA ASP A 224 2.58 -11.57 15.81
C ASP A 224 1.41 -11.25 16.75
N ARG A 225 1.44 -11.81 17.95
CA ARG A 225 0.33 -11.68 18.92
C ARG A 225 0.16 -10.25 19.43
N ASN A 226 1.24 -9.46 19.43
CA ASN A 226 1.26 -8.11 19.99
C ASN A 226 1.29 -7.04 18.91
N TRP A 227 1.87 -7.33 17.74
CA TRP A 227 2.10 -6.34 16.69
C TRP A 227 1.49 -6.71 15.33
N GLY A 228 0.95 -7.92 15.19
CA GLY A 228 0.45 -8.44 13.92
C GLY A 228 -0.76 -7.67 13.38
N ILE A 229 -0.75 -7.35 12.09
CA ILE A 229 -1.88 -6.75 11.36
C ILE A 229 -3.15 -7.63 11.44
N ALA A 230 -2.99 -8.94 11.62
CA ALA A 230 -4.09 -9.89 11.80
C ALA A 230 -5.10 -9.48 12.90
N ARG A 231 -4.64 -8.74 13.92
CA ARG A 231 -5.43 -8.34 15.09
C ARG A 231 -6.51 -7.30 14.77
N TYR A 232 -6.39 -6.59 13.65
CA TYR A 232 -7.28 -5.48 13.29
C TYR A 232 -8.39 -5.89 12.31
N TYR A 233 -8.31 -7.10 11.76
CA TYR A 233 -9.35 -7.60 10.85
C TYR A 233 -10.66 -7.85 11.60
N SER A 234 -11.75 -7.34 11.02
CA SER A 234 -13.10 -7.57 11.51
C SER A 234 -13.49 -9.05 11.47
N GLU A 235 -14.48 -9.44 12.27
CA GLU A 235 -14.99 -10.83 12.33
C GLU A 235 -15.36 -11.39 10.95
N GLN A 236 -15.79 -10.53 10.02
CA GLN A 236 -16.14 -10.91 8.65
C GLN A 236 -14.91 -11.32 7.81
N LEU A 237 -13.75 -10.71 8.04
CA LEU A 237 -12.51 -10.99 7.31
C LEU A 237 -11.65 -12.07 7.98
N GLN A 238 -11.87 -12.35 9.27
CA GLN A 238 -11.13 -13.38 10.01
C GLN A 238 -11.12 -14.76 9.33
N PRO A 239 -12.23 -15.28 8.76
CA PRO A 239 -12.22 -16.58 8.06
C PRO A 239 -11.30 -16.60 6.83
N LEU A 240 -11.27 -15.51 6.05
CA LEU A 240 -10.38 -15.40 4.89
C LEU A 240 -8.93 -15.28 5.34
N LEU A 241 -8.65 -14.46 6.34
CA LEU A 241 -7.33 -14.31 6.93
C LEU A 241 -6.78 -15.63 7.48
N ALA A 242 -7.62 -16.46 8.12
CA ALA A 242 -7.21 -17.77 8.63
C ALA A 242 -6.78 -18.73 7.52
N LYS A 243 -7.48 -18.71 6.37
CA LYS A 243 -7.08 -19.47 5.18
C LYS A 243 -5.75 -18.98 4.60
N ILE A 244 -5.58 -17.65 4.49
CA ILE A 244 -4.33 -17.03 4.00
C ILE A 244 -3.18 -17.41 4.93
N LYS A 245 -3.38 -17.30 6.25
CA LYS A 245 -2.37 -17.69 7.23
C LYS A 245 -1.98 -19.16 7.09
N THR A 246 -2.95 -20.05 6.87
CA THR A 246 -2.70 -21.48 6.66
C THR A 246 -1.81 -21.69 5.44
N LEU A 247 -2.05 -20.97 4.34
CA LEU A 247 -1.19 -21.03 3.16
C LEU A 247 0.21 -20.45 3.42
N HIS A 248 0.34 -19.34 4.15
CA HIS A 248 1.63 -18.79 4.58
C HIS A 248 2.42 -19.72 5.49
N ASP A 249 1.75 -20.61 6.23
CA ASP A 249 2.35 -21.58 7.14
C ASP A 249 2.85 -22.85 6.44
N ARG A 250 2.35 -23.14 5.23
CA ARG A 250 2.77 -24.31 4.48
C ARG A 250 4.18 -24.13 3.96
N LYS A 251 4.96 -25.22 3.94
CA LYS A 251 6.21 -25.25 3.18
C LYS A 251 5.84 -25.07 1.71
N SER A 252 6.36 -24.00 1.10
CA SER A 252 6.08 -23.66 -0.30
C SER A 252 6.28 -24.89 -1.19
N SER A 253 5.19 -25.35 -1.82
CA SER A 253 5.24 -26.29 -2.94
C SER A 253 4.75 -25.55 -4.17
N ASP A 254 5.47 -25.66 -5.28
CA ASP A 254 5.10 -24.99 -6.54
C ASP A 254 4.07 -25.85 -7.33
N SER A 255 3.19 -26.54 -6.60
CA SER A 255 2.22 -27.45 -7.19
C SER A 255 1.04 -26.67 -7.79
N ALA A 256 0.46 -27.20 -8.86
CA ALA A 256 -0.74 -26.62 -9.47
C ALA A 256 -1.92 -26.50 -8.49
N ALA A 257 -1.98 -27.39 -7.49
CA ALA A 257 -2.99 -27.35 -6.43
C ALA A 257 -2.80 -26.13 -5.50
N ASP A 258 -1.57 -25.86 -5.06
CA ASP A 258 -1.26 -24.70 -4.22
C ASP A 258 -1.51 -23.38 -4.97
N GLN A 259 -1.12 -23.32 -6.24
CA GLN A 259 -1.39 -22.16 -7.10
C GLN A 259 -2.91 -21.92 -7.26
N ASN A 260 -3.69 -22.99 -7.42
CA ASN A 260 -5.14 -22.88 -7.50
C ASN A 260 -5.77 -22.45 -6.16
N GLU A 261 -5.24 -22.87 -5.01
CA GLU A 261 -5.73 -22.42 -3.69
C GLU A 261 -5.48 -20.92 -3.48
N TRP A 262 -4.28 -20.42 -3.78
CA TRP A 262 -3.98 -18.98 -3.76
C TRP A 262 -4.93 -18.19 -4.66
N ARG A 263 -5.23 -18.73 -5.85
CA ARG A 263 -6.17 -18.14 -6.79
C ARG A 263 -7.58 -18.04 -6.25
N VAL A 264 -8.13 -19.14 -5.77
CA VAL A 264 -9.50 -19.18 -5.26
C VAL A 264 -9.64 -18.21 -4.09
N LEU A 265 -8.63 -18.14 -3.22
CA LEU A 265 -8.64 -17.25 -2.07
C LEU A 265 -8.54 -15.77 -2.48
N SER A 266 -7.70 -15.44 -3.47
CA SER A 266 -7.62 -14.09 -4.02
C SER A 266 -8.95 -13.60 -4.60
N GLN A 267 -9.66 -14.47 -5.34
CA GLN A 267 -11.01 -14.18 -5.85
C GLN A 267 -12.02 -13.94 -4.71
N GLN A 268 -11.94 -14.71 -3.63
CA GLN A 268 -12.80 -14.51 -2.45
C GLN A 268 -12.55 -13.15 -1.78
N VAL A 269 -11.29 -12.76 -1.61
CA VAL A 269 -10.92 -11.45 -1.04
C VAL A 269 -11.36 -10.29 -1.94
N LEU A 270 -11.21 -10.42 -3.26
CA LEU A 270 -11.65 -9.42 -4.26
C LEU A 270 -13.16 -9.17 -4.28
N ASN A 271 -13.94 -10.20 -3.95
CA ASN A 271 -15.40 -10.13 -3.91
C ASN A 271 -15.93 -9.65 -2.55
N PHE A 272 -15.06 -9.48 -1.55
CA PHE A 272 -15.45 -8.88 -0.29
C PHE A 272 -15.83 -7.41 -0.49
N ASN A 273 -17.06 -7.05 -0.11
CA ASN A 273 -17.53 -5.68 -0.10
C ASN A 273 -17.54 -5.18 1.35
N ALA A 274 -16.64 -4.27 1.69
CA ALA A 274 -16.68 -3.58 2.97
C ALA A 274 -17.94 -2.69 2.94
N GLY A 275 -18.99 -3.07 3.67
CA GLY A 275 -20.24 -2.31 3.72
C GLY A 275 -20.03 -0.86 4.19
N ASN A 276 -21.05 -0.01 4.02
CA ASN A 276 -21.01 1.40 4.38
C ASN A 276 -21.18 1.56 5.90
N GLY A 277 -20.11 1.90 6.64
CA GLY A 277 -20.15 2.08 8.10
C GLY A 277 -19.02 2.95 8.65
N PRO A 278 -19.08 3.36 9.94
CA PRO A 278 -18.23 4.42 10.54
C PRO A 278 -16.72 4.14 10.67
N HIS A 279 -16.22 3.02 10.12
CA HIS A 279 -14.77 2.72 10.02
C HIS A 279 -14.37 2.28 8.60
N GLU A 280 -15.10 2.78 7.60
CA GLU A 280 -14.98 2.39 6.19
C GLU A 280 -13.56 2.51 5.64
N GLU A 281 -12.83 3.59 5.96
CA GLU A 281 -11.48 3.82 5.43
C GLU A 281 -10.46 2.82 5.96
N ASN A 282 -10.45 2.57 7.28
CA ASN A 282 -9.57 1.56 7.88
C ASN A 282 -9.93 0.14 7.41
N GLN A 283 -11.21 -0.19 7.27
CA GLN A 283 -11.65 -1.49 6.76
C GLN A 283 -11.30 -1.67 5.26
N LYS A 284 -11.43 -0.62 4.45
CA LYS A 284 -10.97 -0.61 3.04
C LYS A 284 -9.46 -0.79 2.95
N ASN A 285 -8.69 -0.10 3.80
CA ASN A 285 -7.24 -0.26 3.85
C ASN A 285 -6.83 -1.68 4.25
N LEU A 286 -7.49 -2.26 5.27
CA LEU A 286 -7.26 -3.64 5.69
C LEU A 286 -7.64 -4.66 4.60
N ALA A 287 -8.74 -4.45 3.88
CA ALA A 287 -9.13 -5.30 2.76
C ALA A 287 -8.12 -5.23 1.61
N ASP A 288 -7.61 -4.03 1.29
CA ASP A 288 -6.54 -3.86 0.29
C ASP A 288 -5.21 -4.49 0.73
N ILE A 289 -4.85 -4.40 2.01
CA ILE A 289 -3.71 -5.14 2.57
C ILE A 289 -3.95 -6.65 2.44
N LEU A 290 -5.14 -7.14 2.80
CA LEU A 290 -5.49 -8.57 2.74
C LEU A 290 -5.31 -9.12 1.33
N GLN A 291 -5.79 -8.36 0.35
CA GLN A 291 -5.64 -8.66 -1.06
C GLN A 291 -4.17 -8.76 -1.47
N LYS A 292 -3.35 -7.77 -1.09
CA LYS A 292 -1.93 -7.70 -1.42
C LYS A 292 -1.09 -8.80 -0.74
N ILE A 293 -1.52 -9.29 0.42
CA ILE A 293 -0.86 -10.39 1.14
C ILE A 293 -1.41 -11.76 0.76
N THR A 294 -2.37 -11.86 -0.17
CA THR A 294 -2.86 -13.15 -0.69
C THR A 294 -1.88 -13.69 -1.75
N ILE A 295 -0.61 -13.79 -1.36
CA ILE A 295 0.54 -14.26 -2.15
C ILE A 295 1.51 -14.98 -1.22
N PRO A 296 2.41 -15.85 -1.72
CA PRO A 296 3.47 -16.42 -0.88
C PRO A 296 4.35 -15.33 -0.25
N LEU A 297 4.76 -15.51 1.01
CA LEU A 297 5.58 -14.53 1.74
C LEU A 297 6.90 -14.19 1.02
N ALA A 298 7.49 -15.15 0.31
CA ALA A 298 8.72 -14.95 -0.46
C ALA A 298 8.56 -14.02 -1.67
N GLN A 299 7.33 -13.70 -2.08
CA GLN A 299 7.01 -12.79 -3.18
C GLN A 299 6.71 -11.36 -2.72
N ILE A 300 6.75 -11.09 -1.41
CA ILE A 300 6.55 -9.74 -0.88
C ILE A 300 7.74 -8.88 -1.32
N ASP A 301 7.46 -7.86 -2.12
CA ASP A 301 8.45 -6.87 -2.57
C ASP A 301 8.75 -5.81 -1.50
N SER A 302 9.71 -4.93 -1.78
CA SER A 302 10.14 -3.88 -0.85
C SER A 302 9.04 -2.86 -0.54
N ASN A 303 8.14 -2.57 -1.49
CA ASN A 303 7.08 -1.59 -1.31
C ASN A 303 5.99 -2.13 -0.39
N LEU A 304 5.56 -3.37 -0.62
CA LEU A 304 4.62 -4.04 0.24
C LEU A 304 5.24 -4.27 1.63
N MET A 305 6.53 -4.63 1.71
CA MET A 305 7.23 -4.76 3.00
C MET A 305 7.23 -3.46 3.81
N ALA A 306 7.59 -2.31 3.21
CA ALA A 306 7.54 -1.00 3.86
C ALA A 306 6.13 -0.71 4.40
N ARG A 307 5.11 -0.99 3.57
CA ARG A 307 3.71 -0.77 3.93
C ARG A 307 3.24 -1.68 5.06
N LEU A 308 3.66 -2.94 5.09
CA LEU A 308 3.35 -3.84 6.20
C LEU A 308 4.05 -3.39 7.49
N CYS A 309 5.30 -2.93 7.39
CA CYS A 309 6.06 -2.47 8.55
C CYS A 309 5.44 -1.20 9.16
N GLY A 310 5.23 -0.15 8.35
CA GLY A 310 4.56 1.07 8.80
C GLY A 310 3.11 0.84 9.19
N GLY A 311 2.39 0.00 8.45
CA GLY A 311 1.00 -0.35 8.72
C GLY A 311 0.81 -1.08 10.06
N ALA A 312 1.71 -2.00 10.43
CA ALA A 312 1.66 -2.68 11.71
C ALA A 312 1.84 -1.69 12.89
N ALA A 313 2.79 -0.76 12.79
CA ALA A 313 3.01 0.29 13.78
C ALA A 313 1.80 1.23 13.87
N TYR A 314 1.33 1.73 12.72
CA TYR A 314 0.18 2.63 12.62
C TYR A 314 -1.07 2.01 13.24
N LEU A 315 -1.44 0.80 12.82
CA LEU A 315 -2.64 0.13 13.31
C LEU A 315 -2.55 -0.11 14.83
N ALA A 316 -1.36 -0.44 15.35
CA ALA A 316 -1.16 -0.54 16.80
C ALA A 316 -1.42 0.77 17.54
N GLY A 317 -1.04 1.90 16.93
CA GLY A 317 -1.45 3.23 17.40
C GLY A 317 -2.97 3.41 17.38
N GLU A 318 -3.63 3.06 16.27
CA GLU A 318 -5.09 3.24 16.12
C GLU A 318 -5.92 2.46 17.15
N LEU A 319 -5.49 1.25 17.56
CA LEU A 319 -6.18 0.51 18.63
C LEU A 319 -6.12 1.23 19.97
N ASP A 320 -5.00 1.89 20.28
CA ASP A 320 -4.84 2.62 21.54
C ASP A 320 -5.38 4.06 21.45
N LYS A 321 -5.61 4.57 20.24
CA LYS A 321 -6.05 5.96 20.01
C LYS A 321 -7.26 6.33 20.83
N GLN A 322 -8.29 5.49 20.85
CA GLN A 322 -9.53 5.78 21.57
C GLN A 322 -9.35 5.89 23.10
N THR A 323 -8.25 5.39 23.68
CA THR A 323 -7.99 5.53 25.12
C THR A 323 -7.44 6.92 25.49
N TRP A 324 -6.90 7.66 24.51
CA TRP A 324 -6.24 8.95 24.73
C TRP A 324 -6.88 10.12 23.96
N TRP A 325 -7.36 9.85 22.74
CA TRP A 325 -7.84 10.82 21.76
C TRP A 325 -9.17 10.38 21.16
N THR A 326 -10.21 11.18 21.41
CA THR A 326 -11.60 10.83 21.03
C THR A 326 -11.93 11.25 19.59
N GLU A 327 -12.98 10.68 19.02
CA GLU A 327 -13.48 11.07 17.69
C GLU A 327 -13.98 12.53 17.65
N SER A 328 -14.55 13.01 18.76
CA SER A 328 -14.96 14.42 18.88
C SER A 328 -13.75 15.35 18.79
N GLU A 329 -12.69 15.05 19.54
CA GLU A 329 -11.46 15.83 19.54
C GLU A 329 -10.76 15.78 18.18
N GLN A 330 -10.77 14.61 17.52
CA GLN A 330 -10.31 14.49 16.14
C GLN A 330 -11.10 15.42 15.21
N GLY A 331 -12.43 15.43 15.30
CA GLY A 331 -13.26 16.30 14.47
C GLY A 331 -13.03 17.80 14.72
N GLU A 332 -12.80 18.19 15.98
CA GLU A 332 -12.40 19.57 16.30
C GLU A 332 -11.05 19.93 15.68
N MET A 333 -10.05 19.06 15.82
CA MET A 333 -8.72 19.26 15.25
C MET A 333 -8.75 19.29 13.72
N ASP A 334 -9.52 18.41 13.08
CA ASP A 334 -9.70 18.38 11.63
C ASP A 334 -10.35 19.68 11.13
N GLY A 335 -11.31 20.23 11.88
CA GLY A 335 -11.91 21.53 11.61
C GLY A 335 -10.90 22.67 11.64
N LEU A 336 -9.98 22.66 12.61
CA LEU A 336 -8.89 23.64 12.71
C LEU A 336 -7.93 23.53 11.50
N TYR A 337 -7.46 22.33 11.17
CA TYR A 337 -6.56 22.15 10.02
C TYR A 337 -7.22 22.46 8.68
N LYS A 338 -8.54 22.24 8.56
CA LYS A 338 -9.30 22.68 7.37
C LYS A 338 -9.29 24.21 7.24
N GLU A 339 -9.50 24.94 8.33
CA GLU A 339 -9.40 26.40 8.35
C GLU A 339 -8.00 26.88 7.95
N LEU A 340 -6.95 26.20 8.44
CA LEU A 340 -5.56 26.49 8.02
C LEU A 340 -5.38 26.32 6.52
N TYR A 341 -5.83 25.19 5.97
CA TYR A 341 -5.73 24.90 4.54
C TYR A 341 -6.42 25.96 3.69
N GLU A 342 -7.65 26.35 4.08
CA GLU A 342 -8.41 27.40 3.39
C GLU A 342 -7.70 28.76 3.49
N THR A 343 -7.15 29.11 4.66
CA THR A 343 -6.40 30.36 4.87
C THR A 343 -5.12 30.40 4.04
N ARG A 344 -4.38 29.30 4.00
CA ARG A 344 -3.16 29.15 3.19
C ARG A 344 -3.47 29.33 1.72
N TYR A 345 -4.51 28.65 1.23
CA TYR A 345 -4.96 28.76 -0.16
C TYR A 345 -5.37 30.20 -0.51
N GLN A 346 -6.11 30.88 0.37
CA GLN A 346 -6.52 32.27 0.14
C GLN A 346 -5.34 33.25 0.11
N LYS A 347 -4.31 33.04 0.93
CA LYS A 347 -3.15 33.94 1.00
C LYS A 347 -2.10 33.68 -0.07
N LEU A 348 -1.79 32.42 -0.33
CA LEU A 348 -0.64 32.02 -1.14
C LEU A 348 -1.03 31.40 -2.48
N GLY A 349 -2.29 31.02 -2.67
CA GLY A 349 -2.76 30.32 -3.86
C GLY A 349 -2.17 28.91 -3.99
N ASP A 350 -2.20 28.39 -5.20
CA ASP A 350 -1.63 27.07 -5.52
C ASP A 350 -0.10 27.05 -5.35
N SER A 351 0.42 25.91 -4.90
CA SER A 351 1.86 25.69 -4.82
C SER A 351 2.50 25.79 -6.23
N PRO A 352 3.59 26.55 -6.39
CA PRO A 352 4.35 26.60 -7.64
C PRO A 352 4.88 25.20 -8.04
N THR A 353 5.10 24.99 -9.33
CA THR A 353 5.67 23.72 -9.80
C THR A 353 7.16 23.61 -9.46
N GLU A 354 7.68 22.40 -9.26
CA GLU A 354 9.12 22.12 -9.04
C GLU A 354 10.06 22.68 -10.12
N LYS A 355 9.53 23.07 -11.29
CA LYS A 355 10.29 23.70 -12.37
C LYS A 355 10.72 25.14 -12.04
N ASP A 356 10.02 25.81 -11.13
CA ASP A 356 10.28 27.18 -10.70
C ASP A 356 10.77 27.18 -9.25
N LYS A 357 12.03 26.75 -9.07
CA LYS A 357 12.60 26.42 -7.76
C LYS A 357 12.63 27.61 -6.80
N ASP A 358 12.99 28.80 -7.30
CA ASP A 358 13.11 29.99 -6.45
C ASP A 358 11.74 30.46 -5.95
N ARG A 359 10.73 30.41 -6.84
CA ARG A 359 9.36 30.73 -6.46
C ARG A 359 8.77 29.69 -5.51
N LEU A 360 9.04 28.40 -5.75
CA LEU A 360 8.62 27.32 -4.86
C LEU A 360 9.26 27.50 -3.47
N ALA A 361 10.57 27.74 -3.39
CA ALA A 361 11.27 27.94 -2.12
C ALA A 361 10.71 29.13 -1.32
N ASN A 362 10.44 30.26 -1.98
CA ASN A 362 9.83 31.42 -1.31
C ASN A 362 8.41 31.10 -0.83
N TRP A 363 7.61 30.42 -1.67
CA TRP A 363 6.26 30.01 -1.31
C TRP A 363 6.24 29.04 -0.12
N GLU A 364 7.20 28.10 -0.06
CA GLU A 364 7.37 27.17 1.06
C GLU A 364 7.71 27.89 2.36
N ILE A 365 8.59 28.89 2.31
CA ILE A 365 8.93 29.74 3.48
C ILE A 365 7.69 30.50 3.95
N GLU A 366 6.97 31.17 3.05
CA GLU A 366 5.75 31.91 3.40
C GLU A 366 4.64 31.00 3.94
N ALA A 367 4.50 29.80 3.38
CA ALA A 367 3.56 28.79 3.88
C ALA A 367 3.93 28.35 5.29
N LEU A 368 5.21 28.07 5.54
CA LEU A 368 5.69 27.67 6.87
C LEU A 368 5.48 28.78 7.91
N ASP A 369 5.81 30.03 7.58
CA ASP A 369 5.59 31.17 8.48
C ASP A 369 4.11 31.36 8.84
N LEU A 370 3.22 31.17 7.87
CA LEU A 370 1.77 31.20 8.07
C LEU A 370 1.31 30.08 9.01
N GLU A 371 1.78 28.85 8.77
CA GLU A 371 1.46 27.67 9.58
C GLU A 371 1.94 27.84 11.02
N ILE A 372 3.17 28.31 11.23
CA ILE A 372 3.74 28.58 12.57
C ILE A 372 2.93 29.65 13.32
N ALA A 373 2.60 30.76 12.63
CA ALA A 373 1.83 31.84 13.24
C ALA A 373 0.41 31.38 13.61
N TRP A 374 -0.22 30.61 12.72
CA TRP A 374 -1.54 30.03 12.94
C TRP A 374 -1.54 29.04 14.11
N GLU A 375 -0.59 28.11 14.16
CA GLU A 375 -0.50 27.10 15.22
C GLU A 375 -0.31 27.78 16.58
N ARG A 376 0.57 28.79 16.66
CA ARG A 376 0.76 29.58 17.88
C ARG A 376 -0.54 30.22 18.36
N GLN A 377 -1.34 30.77 17.45
CA GLN A 377 -2.62 31.37 17.77
C GLN A 377 -3.64 30.32 18.23
N LYS A 378 -3.77 29.20 17.50
CA LYS A 378 -4.74 28.16 17.84
C LYS A 378 -4.40 27.42 19.13
N ARG A 379 -3.11 27.22 19.43
CA ARG A 379 -2.65 26.70 20.73
C ARG A 379 -3.06 27.58 21.90
N GLN A 380 -3.11 28.90 21.73
CA GLN A 380 -3.60 29.81 22.78
C GLN A 380 -5.12 29.75 22.92
N LEU A 381 -5.86 29.71 21.81
CA LEU A 381 -7.32 29.73 21.81
C LEU A 381 -7.94 28.39 22.24
N HIS A 382 -7.29 27.27 21.90
CA HIS A 382 -7.77 25.90 22.14
C HIS A 382 -6.81 25.13 23.05
N ALA A 383 -6.29 25.77 24.10
CA ALA A 383 -5.20 25.24 24.93
C ALA A 383 -5.44 23.81 25.44
N SER A 384 -6.65 23.49 25.93
CA SER A 384 -6.99 22.16 26.42
C SER A 384 -6.94 21.09 25.33
N LEU A 385 -7.45 21.39 24.12
CA LEU A 385 -7.42 20.47 22.99
C LEU A 385 -5.98 20.18 22.56
N TRP A 386 -5.12 21.22 22.51
CA TRP A 386 -3.71 21.07 22.16
C TRP A 386 -2.89 20.35 23.23
N GLU A 387 -3.15 20.59 24.52
CA GLU A 387 -2.53 19.83 25.60
C GLU A 387 -2.84 18.33 25.47
N ARG A 388 -4.09 17.99 25.14
CA ARG A 388 -4.49 16.61 24.87
C ARG A 388 -3.88 16.05 23.60
N TRP A 389 -3.78 16.84 22.53
CA TRP A 389 -3.15 16.46 21.27
C TRP A 389 -1.67 16.12 21.48
N ASP A 390 -0.94 16.97 22.20
CA ASP A 390 0.47 16.74 22.52
C ASP A 390 0.64 15.53 23.44
N ALA A 391 -0.27 15.32 24.40
CA ALA A 391 -0.27 14.13 25.26
C ALA A 391 -0.47 12.86 24.44
N TRP A 392 -1.45 12.85 23.52
CA TRP A 392 -1.67 11.76 22.57
C TRP A 392 -0.43 11.52 21.69
N GLY A 393 0.15 12.58 21.12
CA GLY A 393 1.36 12.48 20.30
C GLY A 393 2.54 11.83 21.03
N LYS A 394 2.73 12.14 22.33
CA LYS A 394 3.76 11.48 23.17
C LYS A 394 3.49 9.98 23.34
N GLN A 395 2.23 9.59 23.53
CA GLN A 395 1.87 8.17 23.68
C GLN A 395 2.04 7.40 22.38
N GLN A 396 1.65 8.00 21.26
CA GLN A 396 1.87 7.45 19.93
C GLN A 396 3.37 7.25 19.65
N ALA A 397 4.21 8.25 19.97
CA ALA A 397 5.66 8.14 19.85
C ALA A 397 6.24 7.00 20.71
N LEU A 398 5.80 6.87 21.97
CA LEU A 398 6.22 5.77 22.84
C LEU A 398 5.80 4.40 22.28
N LEU A 399 4.61 4.31 21.70
CA LEU A 399 4.12 3.09 21.05
C LEU A 399 4.97 2.72 19.84
N TYR A 400 5.33 3.69 19.00
CA TYR A 400 6.21 3.48 17.85
C TYR A 400 7.61 3.04 18.30
N ALA A 401 8.18 3.64 19.36
CA ALA A 401 9.45 3.21 19.93
C ALA A 401 9.40 1.75 20.44
N ARG A 402 8.29 1.35 21.10
CA ARG A 402 8.08 -0.04 21.55
C ARG A 402 7.95 -1.03 20.39
N PHE A 403 7.21 -0.67 19.35
CA PHE A 403 7.11 -1.47 18.12
C PHE A 403 8.50 -1.63 17.50
N ASN A 404 9.24 -0.53 17.38
CA ASN A 404 10.57 -0.49 16.79
C ASN A 404 11.53 -1.46 17.49
N ARG A 405 11.59 -1.37 18.83
CA ARG A 405 12.40 -2.29 19.65
C ARG A 405 12.03 -3.75 19.42
N ALA A 406 10.73 -4.07 19.40
CA ALA A 406 10.27 -5.44 19.17
C ALA A 406 10.62 -5.96 17.77
N ALA A 407 10.49 -5.11 16.75
CA ALA A 407 10.86 -5.42 15.38
C ALA A 407 12.38 -5.69 15.25
N ILE A 408 13.21 -4.85 15.86
CA ILE A 408 14.67 -5.02 15.89
C ILE A 408 15.06 -6.31 16.61
N GLU A 409 14.54 -6.53 17.82
CA GLU A 409 14.82 -7.77 18.54
C GLU A 409 14.44 -9.01 17.73
N TYR A 410 13.34 -8.95 16.98
CA TYR A 410 12.96 -10.02 16.07
C TYR A 410 13.99 -10.21 14.95
N LEU A 411 14.39 -9.14 14.25
CA LEU A 411 15.38 -9.17 13.18
C LEU A 411 16.74 -9.69 13.66
N LEU A 412 17.24 -9.21 14.80
CA LEU A 412 18.50 -9.68 15.41
C LEU A 412 18.48 -11.19 15.68
N ARG A 413 17.33 -11.72 16.14
CA ARG A 413 17.13 -13.18 16.28
C ARG A 413 17.12 -13.91 14.94
N GLN A 414 16.60 -13.30 13.87
CA GLN A 414 16.67 -13.90 12.53
C GLN A 414 18.09 -13.90 11.98
N PHE A 415 18.84 -12.80 12.13
CA PHE A 415 20.22 -12.69 11.67
C PHE A 415 21.13 -13.71 12.36
N SER A 416 21.00 -13.90 13.67
CA SER A 416 21.81 -14.88 14.41
C SER A 416 21.47 -16.34 14.09
N ARG A 417 20.27 -16.62 13.57
CA ARG A 417 19.82 -17.95 13.15
C ARG A 417 20.03 -18.22 11.66
N ALA A 418 20.39 -17.20 10.88
CA ALA A 418 20.64 -17.33 9.46
C ALA A 418 21.81 -18.29 9.22
N PRO A 419 21.66 -19.30 8.34
CA PRO A 419 22.70 -20.29 8.14
C PRO A 419 23.92 -19.68 7.45
N ARG A 420 25.12 -20.04 7.89
CA ARG A 420 26.36 -19.73 7.16
C ARG A 420 26.48 -20.68 5.97
N LEU A 421 26.62 -20.13 4.78
CA LEU A 421 26.96 -20.91 3.60
C LEU A 421 28.47 -20.83 3.40
N HIS A 422 29.16 -21.97 3.45
CA HIS A 422 30.55 -22.02 3.04
C HIS A 422 30.62 -21.73 1.55
N ILE A 423 31.21 -20.58 1.20
CA ILE A 423 31.57 -20.27 -0.18
C ILE A 423 32.80 -21.15 -0.47
N SER A 424 32.57 -22.33 -1.05
CA SER A 424 33.61 -23.26 -1.52
C SER A 424 34.24 -22.76 -2.80
#